data_AF-A0A8T3V1J1-F1
#
_entry.id   AF-A0A8T3V1J1-F1
#
_cell.length_a   1.000
_cell.length_b   1.000
_cell.length_c   1.000
_cell.angle_alpha   90.00
_cell.angle_beta   90.00
_cell.angle_gamma   90.00
#
_symmetry.space_group_name_H-M   'P 1'
#
loop_
_entity.id
_entity.type
_entity.pdbx_description
1 polymer ?
#
loop_
_entity_poly.entity_id
_entity_poly.type
_entity_poly.pdbx_seq_one_letter_code
_entity_poly.pdbx_strand_id
1 'polypeptide(L)'
;MEILLIAKYLVVIALIIMMFAALRASAYKSTSMGLLGSSVVVVAFAMALLVGGSIYDLNFFRDISLALIFFGFVGTVAFAVVLGGDDK
;
A
#
# COMPACT_ATOMS: atom_id res chain seq x y z
N MET A 1 -8.56 -25.88 5.21
CA MET A 1 -7.21 -25.50 4.74
C MET A 1 -7.26 -24.97 3.32
N GLU A 2 -7.83 -25.73 2.37
CA GLU A 2 -8.01 -25.32 0.97
C GLU A 2 -8.72 -23.97 0.79
N ILE A 3 -9.86 -23.76 1.49
CA ILE A 3 -10.62 -22.50 1.40
C ILE A 3 -9.80 -21.28 1.81
N LEU A 4 -8.95 -21.42 2.83
CA LEU A 4 -8.11 -20.33 3.33
C LEU A 4 -7.03 -19.97 2.31
N LEU A 5 -6.46 -20.98 1.66
CA LEU A 5 -5.41 -20.81 0.66
C LEU A 5 -5.97 -20.12 -0.60
N ILE A 6 -7.16 -20.54 -1.06
CA ILE A 6 -7.89 -19.86 -2.15
C ILE A 6 -8.20 -18.41 -1.77
N ALA A 7 -8.69 -18.17 -0.54
CA ALA A 7 -8.97 -16.82 -0.07
C ALA A 7 -7.72 -15.93 -0.06
N LYS A 8 -6.56 -16.45 0.38
CA LYS A 8 -5.29 -15.70 0.34
C LYS A 8 -4.91 -15.29 -1.09
N TYR A 9 -5.05 -16.17 -2.08
CA TYR A 9 -4.80 -15.81 -3.47
C TYR A 9 -5.77 -14.76 -4.01
N LEU A 10 -7.07 -14.87 -3.70
CA LEU A 10 -8.05 -13.85 -4.09
C LEU A 10 -7.72 -12.48 -3.47
N VAL A 11 -7.29 -12.45 -2.22
CA VAL A 11 -6.86 -11.21 -1.55
C VAL A 11 -5.65 -10.60 -2.25
N VAL A 12 -4.63 -11.40 -2.60
CA VAL A 12 -3.46 -10.90 -3.34
C VAL A 12 -3.86 -10.32 -4.70
N ILE A 13 -4.75 -10.99 -5.43
CA ILE A 13 -5.27 -10.49 -6.72
C ILE A 13 -6.03 -9.17 -6.52
N ALA A 14 -6.89 -9.07 -5.50
CA ALA A 14 -7.61 -7.85 -5.18
C ALA A 14 -6.67 -6.68 -4.85
N LEU A 15 -5.58 -6.95 -4.10
CA LEU A 15 -4.55 -5.95 -3.79
C LEU A 15 -3.80 -5.50 -5.04
N ILE A 16 -3.52 -6.40 -5.99
CA ILE A 16 -2.90 -6.04 -7.27
C ILE A 16 -3.82 -5.12 -8.09
N ILE A 17 -5.11 -5.43 -8.18
CA ILE A 17 -6.10 -4.58 -8.85
C ILE A 17 -6.19 -3.22 -8.16
N MET A 18 -6.18 -3.19 -6.83
CA MET A 18 -6.18 -1.95 -6.04
C MET A 18 -4.95 -1.09 -6.33
N MET A 19 -3.76 -1.70 -6.46
CA MET A 19 -2.55 -0.98 -6.84
C MET A 19 -2.67 -0.33 -8.22
N PHE A 20 -3.23 -1.03 -9.22
CA PHE A 20 -3.48 -0.43 -10.53
C PHE A 20 -4.49 0.71 -10.48
N ALA A 21 -5.58 0.55 -9.71
CA ALA A 21 -6.57 1.61 -9.52
C ALA A 21 -5.95 2.84 -8.83
N ALA A 22 -5.07 2.62 -7.85
CA ALA A 22 -4.36 3.68 -7.13
C ALA A 22 -3.32 4.38 -8.03
N LEU A 23 -2.61 3.64 -8.88
CA LEU A 23 -1.72 4.22 -9.89
C LEU A 23 -2.49 5.11 -10.87
N ARG A 24 -3.68 4.67 -11.31
CA ARG A 24 -4.57 5.51 -12.12
C ARG A 24 -5.03 6.76 -11.36
N ALA A 25 -5.39 6.62 -10.09
CA ALA A 25 -5.75 7.76 -9.24
C ALA A 25 -4.58 8.74 -9.06
N SER A 26 -3.34 8.25 -9.02
CA SER A 26 -2.15 9.09 -8.90
C SER A 26 -1.84 9.92 -10.16
N ALA A 27 -2.33 9.50 -11.32
CA ALA A 27 -2.09 10.17 -12.61
C ALA A 27 -3.00 11.39 -12.84
N TYR A 28 -3.96 11.67 -11.94
CA TYR A 28 -4.79 12.87 -12.04
C TYR A 28 -3.97 14.14 -11.70
N LYS A 29 -4.39 15.28 -12.26
CA LYS A 29 -3.65 16.55 -12.24
C LYS A 29 -3.39 17.15 -10.83
N SER A 30 -4.09 16.68 -9.80
CA SER A 30 -3.95 17.21 -8.43
C SER A 30 -2.85 16.49 -7.65
N THR A 31 -1.98 17.25 -7.00
CA THR A 31 -0.94 16.76 -6.09
C THR A 31 -1.52 15.91 -4.95
N SER A 32 -2.69 16.25 -4.44
CA SER A 32 -3.39 15.46 -3.41
C SER A 32 -3.79 14.08 -3.92
N MET A 33 -4.16 13.95 -5.20
CA MET A 33 -4.50 12.67 -5.83
C MET A 33 -3.26 11.80 -6.05
N GLY A 34 -2.13 12.42 -6.41
CA GLY A 34 -0.81 11.75 -6.44
C GLY A 34 -0.40 11.19 -5.09
N LEU A 35 -0.61 11.98 -4.02
CA LEU A 35 -0.34 11.57 -2.65
C LEU A 35 -1.23 10.41 -2.19
N LEU A 36 -2.53 10.50 -2.48
CA LEU A 36 -3.49 9.47 -2.13
C LEU A 36 -3.15 8.16 -2.87
N GLY A 37 -2.88 8.23 -4.17
CA GLY A 37 -2.54 7.06 -4.98
C GLY A 37 -1.26 6.37 -4.49
N SER A 38 -0.19 7.14 -4.22
CA SER A 38 1.06 6.59 -3.69
C SER A 38 0.89 5.95 -2.31
N SER A 39 0.10 6.57 -1.42
CA SER A 39 -0.20 6.02 -0.09
C SER A 39 -0.94 4.68 -0.18
N VAL A 40 -1.95 4.59 -1.05
CA VAL A 40 -2.72 3.34 -1.26
C VAL A 40 -1.83 2.25 -1.85
N VAL A 41 -0.93 2.58 -2.79
CA VAL A 41 0.00 1.60 -3.37
C VAL A 41 0.93 1.04 -2.30
N VAL A 42 1.52 1.87 -1.44
CA VAL A 42 2.44 1.41 -0.38
C VAL A 42 1.74 0.48 0.60
N VAL A 43 0.53 0.83 1.05
CA VAL A 43 -0.25 -0.01 1.98
C VAL A 43 -0.67 -1.31 1.30
N ALA A 44 -1.17 -1.25 0.07
CA ALA A 44 -1.58 -2.45 -0.68
C ALA A 44 -0.39 -3.38 -0.93
N PHE A 45 0.79 -2.83 -1.24
CA PHE A 45 2.01 -3.60 -1.41
C PHE A 45 2.48 -4.25 -0.09
N ALA A 46 2.47 -3.51 1.02
CA ALA A 46 2.81 -4.04 2.33
C ALA A 46 1.90 -5.22 2.73
N MET A 47 0.60 -5.12 2.43
CA MET A 47 -0.38 -6.19 2.66
C MET A 47 -0.18 -7.37 1.71
N ALA A 48 0.13 -7.12 0.44
CA ALA A 48 0.43 -8.18 -0.52
C ALA A 48 1.69 -8.95 -0.10
N LEU A 49 2.71 -8.25 0.43
CA LEU A 49 3.91 -8.85 0.98
C LEU A 49 3.61 -9.71 2.22
N LEU A 50 2.70 -9.26 3.10
CA LEU A 50 2.30 -10.00 4.30
C LEU A 50 1.57 -11.30 3.94
N VAL A 51 0.60 -11.23 3.03
CA VAL A 51 -0.20 -12.39 2.62
C VAL A 51 0.64 -13.31 1.74
N GLY A 52 1.27 -12.79 0.69
CA GLY A 52 2.11 -13.55 -0.24
C GLY A 52 3.35 -14.13 0.42
N GLY A 53 4.03 -13.37 1.27
CA GLY A 53 5.16 -13.85 2.06
C GLY A 53 4.79 -15.00 2.99
N SER A 54 3.56 -15.01 3.52
CA SER A 54 3.05 -16.14 4.31
C SER A 54 2.70 -17.40 3.48
N ILE A 55 2.49 -17.28 2.17
CA ILE A 55 2.22 -18.42 1.28
C ILE A 55 3.53 -19.07 0.86
N TYR A 56 4.55 -18.26 0.55
CA TYR A 56 5.82 -18.71 0.01
C TYR A 56 6.93 -18.87 1.06
N ASP A 57 6.61 -18.67 2.35
CA ASP A 57 7.55 -18.71 3.48
C ASP A 57 8.81 -17.86 3.23
N LEU A 58 8.59 -16.64 2.76
CA LEU A 58 9.67 -15.69 2.54
C LEU A 58 10.29 -15.30 3.89
N ASN A 59 11.59 -15.01 3.92
CA ASN A 59 12.22 -14.42 5.09
C ASN A 59 12.04 -12.90 5.09
N PHE A 60 12.01 -12.27 6.27
CA PHE A 60 11.97 -10.81 6.46
C PHE A 60 10.74 -10.04 5.92
N PHE A 61 9.76 -10.72 5.29
CA PHE A 61 8.57 -10.06 4.74
C PHE A 61 7.76 -9.29 5.80
N ARG A 62 7.76 -9.76 7.06
CA ARG A 62 7.09 -9.06 8.16
C ARG A 62 7.77 -7.75 8.50
N ASP A 63 9.09 -7.75 8.60
CA ASP A 63 9.87 -6.55 8.95
C ASP A 63 9.80 -5.50 7.84
N ILE A 64 9.87 -5.94 6.58
CA ILE A 64 9.72 -5.07 5.41
C ILE A 64 8.29 -4.50 5.35
N SER A 65 7.27 -5.33 5.54
CA SER A 65 5.87 -4.88 5.55
C SER A 65 5.63 -3.85 6.66
N LEU A 66 6.17 -4.10 7.86
CA LEU A 66 6.10 -3.17 8.98
C LEU A 66 6.80 -1.83 8.66
N ALA A 67 8.01 -1.89 8.11
CA ALA A 67 8.76 -0.71 7.71
C ALA A 67 8.01 0.12 6.66
N LEU A 68 7.43 -0.53 5.65
CA LEU A 68 6.63 0.14 4.61
C LEU A 68 5.42 0.88 5.20
N ILE A 69 4.74 0.31 6.19
CA ILE A 69 3.59 0.94 6.84
C ILE A 69 4.03 2.19 7.61
N PHE A 70 5.11 2.10 8.40
CA PHE A 70 5.61 3.23 9.18
C PHE A 70 6.16 4.34 8.29
N PHE A 71 7.07 4.03 7.37
CA PHE A 71 7.68 5.04 6.51
C PHE A 71 6.70 5.61 5.49
N GLY A 72 5.76 4.78 5.00
CA GLY A 72 4.67 5.24 4.13
C GLY A 72 3.83 6.31 4.81
N PHE A 73 3.37 6.05 6.05
CA PHE A 73 2.58 7.01 6.81
C PHE A 73 3.35 8.33 7.06
N VAL A 74 4.61 8.23 7.51
CA VAL A 74 5.45 9.42 7.77
C VAL A 74 5.61 10.26 6.50
N GLY A 75 5.87 9.64 5.35
CA GLY A 75 5.99 10.33 4.08
C GLY A 75 4.70 11.07 3.68
N THR A 76 3.56 10.41 3.81
CA THR A 76 2.24 11.01 3.49
C THR A 76 1.94 12.21 4.40
N VAL A 77 2.21 12.10 5.70
CA VAL A 77 1.99 13.22 6.65
C VAL A 77 2.92 14.39 6.34
N ALA A 78 4.21 14.14 6.12
CA ALA A 78 5.18 15.18 5.80
C ALA A 78 4.77 15.98 4.54
N PHE A 79 4.32 15.28 3.51
CA PHE A 79 3.82 15.93 2.29
C PHE A 79 2.50 16.67 2.50
N ALA A 80 1.59 16.14 3.32
CA ALA A 80 0.31 16.81 3.61
C ALA A 80 0.51 18.15 4.32
N VAL A 81 1.49 18.24 5.23
CA VAL A 81 1.89 19.49 5.89
C VAL A 81 2.37 20.51 4.86
N VAL A 82 3.28 20.12 3.96
CA VAL A 82 3.83 21.00 2.91
C VAL A 82 2.78 21.47 1.90
N LEU A 83 1.75 20.65 1.63
CA LEU A 83 0.73 20.96 0.62
C LEU A 83 -0.31 22.02 1.06
N GLY A 84 -0.24 22.55 2.28
CA GLY A 84 -1.24 23.48 2.83
C GLY A 84 -1.97 22.94 4.06
N GLY A 85 -1.48 21.86 4.68
CA GLY A 85 -1.92 21.48 6.03
C GLY A 85 -1.57 22.52 7.10
N ASP A 86 -0.67 23.46 6.78
CA ASP A 86 -0.10 24.49 7.65
C ASP A 86 -0.56 25.93 7.29
N ASP A 87 -1.70 26.09 6.60
CA ASP A 87 -2.32 27.41 6.34
C ASP A 87 -3.08 27.96 7.58
N LYS A 88 -2.67 27.59 8.80
CA LYS A 88 -3.12 28.20 10.07
C LYS A 88 -2.02 28.25 11.12
#